data_AF-A0A351IYS4-F1
#
_entry.id   AF-A0A351IYS4-F1
#
_cell.length_a   1.000
_cell.length_b   1.000
_cell.length_c   1.000
_cell.angle_alpha   90.00
_cell.angle_beta   90.00
_cell.angle_gamma   90.00
#
_symmetry.space_group_name_H-M   'P 1'
#
loop_
_entity.id
_entity.type
_entity.pdbx_description
1 polymer ?
#
loop_
_entity_poly.entity_id
_entity_poly.type
_entity_poly.pdbx_seq_one_letter_code
_entity_poly.pdbx_strand_id
1 'polypeptide(L)'
;GTVAMRCPSNGAAHALLRMAGIPVAAPSANTSGRPSPTTAQHVIDDLFGKIPYIIDGGNCQVGLESTIVLPHESENSVTLLRPGGITVEDLYTVCEKVYLDQALQGRLQSDAQPLAPGMKYRHYAPKSPMTGVVGEDRNVRSFFTQKLKNGFGVLCFDEDVPFLPESDKLITLGGKREYDKQAQD
;
A
#
# COMPACT_ATOMS: atom_id res chain seq x y z
N GLY A 1 0.53 -20.61 17.77
CA GLY A 1 1.04 -19.37 17.17
C GLY A 1 0.87 -19.46 15.67
N THR A 2 0.66 -18.34 14.99
CA THR A 2 0.56 -18.27 13.53
C THR A 2 1.81 -17.58 12.96
N VAL A 3 2.08 -17.80 11.67
CA VAL A 3 3.19 -17.17 10.95
C VAL A 3 2.72 -16.80 9.54
N ALA A 4 3.07 -15.59 9.10
CA ALA A 4 2.80 -15.14 7.74
C ALA A 4 3.97 -15.51 6.83
N MET A 5 3.67 -16.14 5.69
CA MET A 5 4.66 -16.53 4.69
C MET A 5 4.30 -15.93 3.33
N ARG A 6 5.31 -15.67 2.51
CA ARG A 6 5.14 -15.27 1.10
C ARG A 6 6.32 -15.76 0.28
N CYS A 7 6.10 -15.97 -1.02
CA CYS A 7 7.16 -16.15 -2.00
C CYS A 7 7.21 -14.89 -2.88
N PRO A 8 8.23 -14.02 -2.77
CA PRO A 8 8.26 -12.76 -3.50
C PRO A 8 8.41 -13.01 -5.00
N SER A 9 7.64 -12.33 -5.85
CA SER A 9 7.81 -12.39 -7.31
C SER A 9 8.87 -11.39 -7.77
N ASN A 10 10.14 -11.62 -7.41
CA ASN A 10 11.26 -10.75 -7.78
C ASN A 10 12.57 -11.55 -7.89
N GLY A 11 13.28 -11.40 -9.03
CA GLY A 11 14.50 -12.17 -9.32
C GLY A 11 15.64 -11.92 -8.31
N ALA A 12 15.85 -10.67 -7.89
CA ALA A 12 16.88 -10.33 -6.90
C ALA A 12 16.55 -10.91 -5.51
N ALA A 13 15.28 -10.87 -5.10
CA ALA A 13 14.83 -11.50 -3.87
C ALA A 13 15.02 -13.02 -3.89
N HIS A 14 14.73 -13.69 -5.02
CA HIS A 14 14.98 -15.12 -5.19
C HIS A 14 16.46 -15.45 -5.14
N ALA A 15 17.32 -14.68 -5.80
CA ALA A 15 18.76 -14.87 -5.76
C ALA A 15 19.28 -14.75 -4.31
N LEU A 16 18.84 -13.74 -3.57
CA LEU A 16 19.19 -13.56 -2.16
C LEU A 16 18.75 -14.76 -1.31
N LEU A 17 17.50 -15.20 -1.42
CA LEU A 17 16.97 -16.33 -0.65
C LEU A 17 17.72 -17.64 -0.97
N ARG A 18 18.06 -17.87 -2.24
CA ARG A 18 18.86 -19.04 -2.67
C ARG A 18 20.27 -19.01 -2.09
N MET A 19 20.94 -17.85 -2.11
CA MET A 19 22.28 -17.70 -1.55
C MET A 19 22.29 -17.80 -0.04
N ALA A 20 21.27 -17.27 0.63
CA ALA A 20 21.14 -17.32 2.09
C ALA A 20 20.85 -18.74 2.59
N GLY A 21 20.14 -19.55 1.82
CA GLY A 21 19.80 -20.94 2.18
C GLY A 21 18.84 -21.06 3.38
N ILE A 22 18.21 -19.95 3.79
CA ILE A 22 17.30 -19.88 4.93
C ILE A 22 16.09 -18.98 4.62
N PRO A 23 14.94 -19.17 5.30
CA PRO A 23 13.87 -18.18 5.28
C PRO A 23 14.35 -16.83 5.83
N VAL A 24 13.93 -15.73 5.21
CA VAL A 24 14.28 -14.38 5.63
C VAL A 24 13.03 -13.64 6.11
N ALA A 25 13.05 -13.19 7.37
CA ALA A 25 12.06 -12.26 7.89
C ALA A 25 12.37 -10.84 7.36
N ALA A 26 11.45 -10.27 6.58
CA ALA A 26 11.66 -8.98 5.92
C ALA A 26 10.37 -8.13 5.97
N PRO A 27 10.23 -7.22 6.95
CA PRO A 27 9.23 -6.16 6.89
C PRO A 27 9.58 -5.14 5.79
N SER A 28 8.77 -4.08 5.62
CA SER A 28 9.09 -2.98 4.72
C SER A 28 10.38 -2.26 5.17
N ALA A 29 11.23 -1.88 4.21
CA ALA A 29 12.57 -1.35 4.46
C ALA A 29 12.57 0.17 4.76
N ASN A 30 11.77 0.58 5.75
CA ASN A 30 11.63 1.96 6.17
C ASN A 30 11.66 2.09 7.70
N THR A 31 11.99 3.29 8.18
CA THR A 31 11.78 3.67 9.58
C THR A 31 10.28 3.57 9.89
N SER A 32 9.95 2.92 11.01
CA SER A 32 8.57 2.69 11.44
C SER A 32 7.72 3.97 11.38
N GLY A 33 6.56 3.88 10.71
CA GLY A 33 5.61 4.98 10.54
C GLY A 33 5.79 5.81 9.26
N ARG A 34 6.95 5.71 8.58
CA ARG A 34 7.14 6.32 7.25
C ARG A 34 6.48 5.49 6.14
N PRO A 35 6.18 6.09 4.97
CA PRO A 35 5.76 5.35 3.77
C PRO A 35 6.71 4.19 3.43
N SER A 36 6.16 3.10 2.91
CA SER A 36 6.96 1.97 2.43
C SER A 36 7.79 2.37 1.20
N PRO A 37 9.03 1.88 1.07
CA PRO A 37 9.89 2.24 -0.03
C PRO A 37 9.54 1.42 -1.29
N THR A 38 9.33 2.12 -2.40
CA THR A 38 9.12 1.52 -3.73
C THR A 38 10.38 1.55 -4.63
N THR A 39 11.44 2.23 -4.20
CA THR A 39 12.71 2.35 -4.95
C THR A 39 13.90 2.17 -4.01
N ALA A 40 15.08 1.85 -4.55
CA ALA A 40 16.32 1.82 -3.77
C ALA A 40 16.66 3.20 -3.19
N GLN A 41 16.36 4.27 -3.93
CA GLN A 41 16.56 5.64 -3.46
C GLN A 41 15.73 5.93 -2.19
N HIS A 42 14.47 5.49 -2.13
CA HIS A 42 13.66 5.62 -0.91
C HIS A 42 14.30 4.94 0.31
N VAL A 43 14.94 3.78 0.11
CA VAL A 43 15.67 3.06 1.18
C VAL A 43 16.95 3.81 1.56
N ILE A 44 17.70 4.34 0.59
CA ILE A 44 18.91 5.13 0.83
C ILE A 44 18.56 6.38 1.65
N ASP A 45 17.55 7.14 1.24
CA ASP A 45 17.16 8.39 1.90
C ASP A 45 16.72 8.18 3.36
N ASP A 46 16.20 7.00 3.70
CA ASP A 46 15.72 6.69 5.05
C ASP A 46 16.74 5.92 5.91
N LEU A 47 17.43 4.94 5.33
CA LEU A 47 18.21 3.92 6.05
C LEU A 47 19.72 3.94 5.75
N PHE A 48 20.23 4.82 4.89
CA PHE A 48 21.66 4.91 4.64
C PHE A 48 22.44 5.17 5.95
N GLY A 49 23.49 4.38 6.18
CA GLY A 49 24.27 4.40 7.42
C GLY A 49 23.61 3.72 8.63
N LYS A 50 22.33 3.30 8.55
CA LYS A 50 21.65 2.52 9.60
C LYS A 50 21.68 1.01 9.36
N ILE A 51 21.78 0.60 8.09
CA ILE A 51 21.87 -0.80 7.68
C ILE A 51 23.13 -1.04 6.85
N PRO A 52 23.71 -2.26 6.91
CA PRO A 52 25.00 -2.54 6.28
C PRO A 52 24.91 -2.67 4.76
N TYR A 53 23.78 -3.09 4.22
CA TYR A 53 23.62 -3.41 2.80
C TYR A 53 22.26 -2.97 2.27
N ILE A 54 22.26 -2.51 1.02
CA ILE A 54 21.07 -2.22 0.22
C ILE A 54 21.29 -2.90 -1.14
N ILE A 55 20.31 -3.69 -1.58
CA ILE A 55 20.30 -4.30 -2.92
C ILE A 55 19.39 -3.45 -3.78
N ASP A 56 19.93 -2.83 -4.82
CA ASP A 56 19.13 -2.19 -5.86
C ASP A 56 18.65 -3.25 -6.85
N GLY A 57 17.37 -3.61 -6.75
CA GLY A 57 16.68 -4.54 -7.65
C GLY A 57 15.78 -3.85 -8.66
N GLY A 58 15.92 -2.53 -8.84
CA GLY A 58 14.98 -1.70 -9.59
C GLY A 58 13.72 -1.34 -8.79
N ASN A 59 12.78 -0.68 -9.46
CA ASN A 59 11.52 -0.23 -8.85
C ASN A 59 10.59 -1.42 -8.55
N CYS A 60 9.82 -1.30 -7.47
CA CYS A 60 8.72 -2.21 -7.17
C CYS A 60 7.67 -2.17 -8.30
N GLN A 61 7.27 -3.33 -8.81
CA GLN A 61 6.28 -3.41 -9.90
C GLN A 61 4.85 -3.08 -9.45
N VAL A 62 4.52 -3.32 -8.18
CA VAL A 62 3.16 -3.08 -7.64
C VAL A 62 3.11 -1.81 -6.79
N GLY A 63 4.20 -1.46 -6.11
CA GLY A 63 4.29 -0.33 -5.17
C GLY A 63 3.50 -0.45 -3.85
N LEU A 64 2.48 -1.31 -3.79
CA LEU A 64 1.78 -1.66 -2.55
C LEU A 64 2.39 -2.88 -1.84
N GLU A 65 2.10 -3.03 -0.55
CA GLU A 65 2.44 -4.25 0.16
C GLU A 65 1.64 -5.48 -0.30
N SER A 66 2.09 -6.67 0.11
CA SER A 66 1.41 -7.92 -0.22
C SER A 66 0.02 -8.00 0.41
N THR A 67 -0.93 -8.55 -0.34
CA THR A 67 -2.20 -9.05 0.20
C THR A 67 -1.91 -10.11 1.25
N ILE A 68 -2.58 -10.04 2.41
CA ILE A 68 -2.46 -11.04 3.47
C ILE A 68 -3.82 -11.71 3.66
N VAL A 69 -3.83 -13.03 3.60
CA VAL A 69 -5.00 -13.87 3.83
C VAL A 69 -4.76 -14.87 4.95
N LEU A 70 -5.81 -15.21 5.69
CA LEU A 70 -5.86 -16.37 6.58
C LEU A 70 -6.65 -17.49 5.89
N PRO A 71 -6.03 -18.63 5.53
CA PRO A 71 -6.73 -19.71 4.85
C PRO A 71 -7.61 -20.55 5.81
N HIS A 72 -8.75 -21.02 5.29
CA HIS A 72 -9.70 -21.92 5.95
C HIS A 72 -9.91 -23.16 5.08
N GLU A 73 -9.09 -24.19 5.30
CA GLU A 73 -9.04 -25.39 4.44
C GLU A 73 -10.38 -26.13 4.34
N SER A 74 -11.14 -26.20 5.45
CA SER A 74 -12.39 -26.95 5.51
C SER A 74 -13.52 -26.36 4.65
N GLU A 75 -13.43 -25.08 4.30
CA GLU A 75 -14.47 -24.35 3.56
C GLU A 75 -13.99 -23.84 2.20
N ASN A 76 -12.78 -24.23 1.76
CA ASN A 76 -12.14 -23.71 0.55
C ASN A 76 -12.22 -22.18 0.47
N SER A 77 -11.90 -21.51 1.57
CA SER A 77 -12.11 -20.08 1.74
C SER A 77 -10.93 -19.40 2.42
N VAL A 78 -10.92 -18.08 2.35
CA VAL A 78 -9.89 -17.25 2.99
C VAL A 78 -10.54 -16.06 3.69
N THR A 79 -9.92 -15.57 4.76
CA THR A 79 -10.19 -14.22 5.30
C THR A 79 -9.11 -13.26 4.83
N LEU A 80 -9.50 -12.22 4.11
CA LEU A 80 -8.63 -11.10 3.76
C LEU A 80 -8.32 -10.28 5.01
N LEU A 81 -7.07 -10.32 5.45
CA LEU A 81 -6.55 -9.56 6.58
C LEU A 81 -5.99 -8.21 6.15
N ARG A 82 -5.41 -8.13 4.95
CA ARG A 82 -4.86 -6.90 4.39
C ARG A 82 -4.98 -6.89 2.86
N PRO A 83 -5.58 -5.85 2.25
CA PRO A 83 -5.54 -5.68 0.80
C PRO A 83 -4.12 -5.35 0.32
N GLY A 84 -3.83 -5.68 -0.94
CA GLY A 84 -2.52 -5.45 -1.55
C GLY A 84 -2.56 -5.81 -3.03
N GLY A 85 -1.42 -6.19 -3.61
CA GLY A 85 -1.29 -6.46 -5.04
C GLY A 85 -2.09 -7.64 -5.62
N ILE A 86 -2.63 -8.52 -4.78
CA ILE A 86 -3.59 -9.57 -5.20
C ILE A 86 -4.99 -9.08 -4.85
N THR A 87 -5.84 -8.95 -5.85
CA THR A 87 -7.19 -8.41 -5.72
C THR A 87 -8.16 -9.42 -5.09
N VAL A 88 -9.33 -8.97 -4.65
CA VAL A 88 -10.38 -9.87 -4.15
C VAL A 88 -10.89 -10.76 -5.28
N GLU A 89 -10.95 -10.22 -6.49
CA GLU A 89 -11.33 -10.91 -7.72
C GLU A 89 -10.34 -12.04 -8.04
N ASP A 90 -9.03 -11.80 -7.89
CA ASP A 90 -8.01 -12.84 -8.05
C ASP A 90 -8.19 -13.97 -7.02
N LEU A 91 -8.52 -13.63 -5.76
CA LEU A 91 -8.76 -14.64 -4.72
C LEU A 91 -9.96 -15.53 -5.05
N TYR A 92 -11.03 -14.98 -5.64
CA TYR A 92 -12.18 -15.77 -6.09
C TYR A 92 -11.86 -16.76 -7.22
N THR A 93 -10.72 -16.61 -7.91
CA THR A 93 -10.31 -17.59 -8.93
C THR A 93 -9.80 -18.90 -8.32
N VAL A 94 -9.43 -18.89 -7.03
CA VAL A 94 -8.83 -20.04 -6.33
C VAL A 94 -9.59 -20.45 -5.05
N CYS A 95 -10.54 -19.64 -4.59
CA CYS A 95 -11.34 -19.89 -3.40
C CYS A 95 -12.84 -19.76 -3.70
N GLU A 96 -13.67 -20.57 -3.03
CA GLU A 96 -15.13 -20.47 -3.15
C GLU A 96 -15.68 -19.23 -2.45
N LYS A 97 -15.03 -18.81 -1.35
CA LYS A 97 -15.46 -17.66 -0.54
C LYS A 97 -14.26 -16.84 -0.07
N VAL A 98 -14.46 -15.52 -0.04
CA VAL A 98 -13.52 -14.56 0.53
C VAL A 98 -14.25 -13.77 1.62
N TYR A 99 -13.86 -13.98 2.88
CA TYR A 99 -14.33 -13.18 4.01
C TYR A 99 -13.45 -11.94 4.17
N LEU A 100 -14.02 -10.83 4.64
CA LEU A 100 -13.24 -9.64 5.00
C LEU A 100 -13.05 -9.58 6.52
N ASP A 101 -11.83 -9.28 6.96
CA ASP A 101 -11.56 -9.03 8.37
C ASP A 101 -12.37 -7.82 8.89
N GLN A 102 -12.77 -7.86 10.16
CA GLN A 102 -13.57 -6.81 10.78
C GLN A 102 -12.86 -5.45 10.76
N ALA A 103 -11.53 -5.42 10.81
CA ALA A 103 -10.74 -4.20 10.73
C ALA A 103 -10.93 -3.49 9.39
N LEU A 104 -11.05 -4.24 8.29
CA LEU A 104 -11.29 -3.70 6.95
C LEU A 104 -12.71 -3.18 6.77
N GLN A 105 -13.65 -3.69 7.57
CA GLN A 105 -15.06 -3.24 7.56
C GLN A 105 -15.29 -1.98 8.40
N GLY A 106 -14.23 -1.35 8.92
CA GLY A 106 -14.35 -0.18 9.81
C GLY A 106 -14.92 -0.50 11.19
N ARG A 107 -14.92 -1.78 11.58
CA ARG A 107 -15.49 -2.29 12.85
C ARG A 107 -14.39 -2.68 13.85
N LEU A 108 -13.35 -1.86 13.98
CA LEU A 108 -12.30 -2.09 14.97
C LEU A 108 -12.86 -1.91 16.40
N GLN A 109 -13.02 -3.01 17.14
CA GLN A 109 -13.01 -2.96 18.59
C GLN A 109 -11.58 -2.70 19.07
N SER A 110 -11.41 -1.80 20.03
CA SER A 110 -10.10 -1.28 20.50
C SER A 110 -9.11 -2.35 20.97
N ASP A 111 -9.60 -3.55 21.31
CA ASP A 111 -8.83 -4.61 21.97
C ASP A 111 -8.43 -5.78 21.06
N ALA A 112 -8.76 -5.76 19.76
CA ALA A 112 -8.37 -6.83 18.85
C ALA A 112 -6.83 -6.89 18.68
N GLN A 113 -6.24 -8.09 18.77
CA GLN A 113 -4.84 -8.30 18.41
C GLN A 113 -4.70 -8.38 16.88
N PRO A 114 -3.75 -7.66 16.27
CA PRO A 114 -3.59 -7.67 14.83
C PRO A 114 -2.98 -9.01 14.39
N LEU A 115 -3.66 -9.70 13.48
CA LEU A 115 -3.16 -10.93 12.86
C LEU A 115 -2.13 -10.66 11.76
N ALA A 116 -2.03 -9.41 11.30
CA ALA A 116 -1.13 -8.98 10.23
C ALA A 116 -0.57 -7.55 10.46
N PRO A 117 0.64 -7.26 9.96
CA PRO A 117 1.17 -5.89 9.94
C PRO A 117 0.27 -4.95 9.14
N GLY A 118 0.02 -3.73 9.64
CA GLY A 118 -0.86 -2.76 8.98
C GLY A 118 -2.29 -2.66 9.55
N MET A 119 -2.70 -3.56 10.44
CA MET A 119 -4.10 -3.64 10.90
C MET A 119 -4.48 -2.75 12.09
N LYS A 120 -3.54 -2.31 12.93
CA LYS A 120 -3.85 -1.67 14.24
C LYS A 120 -3.44 -0.20 14.38
N TYR A 121 -2.54 0.31 13.55
CA TYR A 121 -2.09 1.70 13.63
C TYR A 121 -2.23 2.41 12.29
N ARG A 122 -2.29 3.75 12.30
CA ARG A 122 -2.06 4.60 11.12
C ARG A 122 -0.63 4.35 10.63
N HIS A 123 -0.44 3.28 9.88
CA HIS A 123 0.80 3.02 9.18
C HIS A 123 0.76 3.89 7.91
N TYR A 124 1.87 4.60 7.61
CA TYR A 124 2.09 5.28 6.33
C TYR A 124 1.41 6.64 6.11
N ALA A 125 1.30 7.47 7.15
CA ALA A 125 0.92 8.86 6.95
C ALA A 125 2.17 9.73 6.67
N PRO A 126 2.19 10.58 5.62
CA PRO A 126 3.20 11.62 5.52
C PRO A 126 3.17 12.52 6.77
N LYS A 127 4.26 13.24 7.04
CA LYS A 127 4.33 14.19 8.17
C LYS A 127 3.24 15.27 8.07
N SER A 128 2.84 15.61 6.86
CA SER A 128 1.78 16.57 6.58
C SER A 128 0.39 15.94 6.81
N PRO A 129 -0.57 16.65 7.44
CA PRO A 129 -1.94 16.18 7.54
C PRO A 129 -2.54 15.87 6.17
N MET A 130 -3.13 14.69 6.04
CA MET A 130 -3.79 14.24 4.80
C MET A 130 -5.29 14.01 5.06
N THR A 131 -6.11 14.30 4.06
CA THR A 131 -7.57 14.09 4.11
C THR A 131 -8.01 13.42 2.82
N GLY A 132 -8.57 12.21 2.92
CA GLY A 132 -9.23 11.55 1.80
C GLY A 132 -10.60 12.17 1.56
N VAL A 133 -10.91 12.49 0.31
CA VAL A 133 -12.19 13.08 -0.09
C VAL A 133 -12.86 12.13 -1.07
N VAL A 134 -14.05 11.66 -0.75
CA VAL A 134 -14.84 10.74 -1.58
C VAL A 134 -16.22 11.35 -1.78
N GLY A 135 -16.70 11.38 -3.02
CA GLY A 135 -18.00 11.93 -3.39
C GLY A 135 -18.10 12.16 -4.88
N GLU A 136 -19.16 12.87 -5.29
CA GLU A 136 -19.34 13.26 -6.70
C GLU A 136 -18.21 14.17 -7.18
N ASP A 137 -17.75 13.95 -8.42
CA ASP A 137 -16.65 14.67 -9.06
C ASP A 137 -16.76 16.20 -8.89
N ARG A 138 -17.96 16.75 -9.08
CA ARG A 138 -18.19 18.21 -8.92
C ARG A 138 -17.87 18.71 -7.52
N ASN A 139 -18.27 17.96 -6.50
CA ASN A 139 -18.08 18.34 -5.10
C ASN A 139 -16.61 18.17 -4.69
N VAL A 140 -15.96 17.09 -5.14
CA VAL A 140 -14.53 16.83 -4.93
C VAL A 140 -13.69 17.95 -5.56
N ARG A 141 -13.95 18.30 -6.83
CA ARG A 141 -13.23 19.37 -7.54
C ARG A 141 -13.44 20.75 -6.90
N SER A 142 -14.65 21.04 -6.45
CA SER A 142 -14.95 22.27 -5.70
C SER A 142 -14.12 22.36 -4.42
N PHE A 143 -14.04 21.27 -3.66
CA PHE A 143 -13.23 21.18 -2.47
C PHE A 143 -11.73 21.34 -2.77
N PHE A 144 -11.20 20.65 -3.78
CA PHE A 144 -9.80 20.79 -4.21
C PHE A 144 -9.46 22.22 -4.62
N THR A 145 -10.32 22.88 -5.39
CA THR A 145 -10.14 24.28 -5.79
C THR A 145 -10.03 25.20 -4.56
N GLN A 146 -10.88 25.00 -3.56
CA GLN A 146 -10.82 25.77 -2.31
C GLN A 146 -9.53 25.51 -1.53
N LYS A 147 -9.06 24.25 -1.48
CA LYS A 147 -7.86 23.87 -0.75
C LYS A 147 -6.57 24.37 -1.43
N LEU A 148 -6.48 24.32 -2.75
CA LEU A 148 -5.37 24.90 -3.51
C LEU A 148 -5.22 26.40 -3.22
N LYS A 149 -6.34 27.16 -3.22
CA LYS A 149 -6.33 28.60 -2.86
C LYS A 149 -5.83 28.88 -1.44
N ASN A 150 -6.03 27.92 -0.53
CA ASN A 150 -5.56 27.99 0.85
C ASN A 150 -4.14 27.41 1.03
N GLY A 151 -3.43 27.13 -0.08
CA GLY A 151 -2.03 26.72 -0.08
C GLY A 151 -1.77 25.23 0.21
N PHE A 152 -2.82 24.39 0.23
CA PHE A 152 -2.67 22.95 0.39
C PHE A 152 -2.18 22.30 -0.91
N GLY A 153 -1.41 21.21 -0.78
CA GLY A 153 -1.17 20.29 -1.89
C GLY A 153 -2.40 19.44 -2.18
N VAL A 154 -2.63 19.14 -3.45
CA VAL A 154 -3.73 18.28 -3.90
C VAL A 154 -3.15 17.15 -4.74
N LEU A 155 -3.47 15.93 -4.34
CA LEU A 155 -3.28 14.73 -5.15
C LEU A 155 -4.62 14.45 -5.83
N CYS A 156 -4.64 14.41 -7.16
CA CYS A 156 -5.85 14.18 -7.96
C CYS A 156 -5.57 13.30 -9.17
N PHE A 157 -6.63 12.90 -9.89
CA PHE A 157 -6.48 12.17 -11.14
C PHE A 157 -6.33 13.10 -12.33
N ASP A 158 -5.79 12.59 -13.44
CA ASP A 158 -5.59 13.33 -14.69
C ASP A 158 -6.91 13.98 -15.19
N GLU A 159 -8.05 13.29 -15.02
CA GLU A 159 -9.36 13.78 -15.43
C GLU A 159 -9.87 14.97 -14.61
N ASP A 160 -9.28 15.23 -13.44
CA ASP A 160 -9.66 16.36 -12.59
C ASP A 160 -8.83 17.62 -12.92
N VAL A 161 -7.62 17.46 -13.45
CA VAL A 161 -6.67 18.55 -13.76
C VAL A 161 -7.30 19.68 -14.59
N PRO A 162 -8.04 19.41 -15.69
CA PRO A 162 -8.62 20.48 -16.52
C PRO A 162 -9.65 21.37 -15.80
N PHE A 163 -10.15 20.92 -14.64
CA PHE A 163 -11.18 21.61 -13.86
C PHE A 163 -10.62 22.30 -12.61
N LEU A 164 -9.30 22.20 -12.37
CA LEU A 164 -8.63 22.76 -11.21
C LEU A 164 -7.76 23.97 -11.63
N PRO A 165 -7.55 24.95 -10.73
CA PRO A 165 -6.64 26.05 -11.02
C PRO A 165 -5.21 25.54 -11.19
N GLU A 166 -4.46 26.12 -12.12
CA GLU A 166 -3.03 25.83 -12.28
C GLU A 166 -2.28 26.10 -10.96
N SER A 167 -1.47 25.14 -10.54
CA SER A 167 -0.67 25.24 -9.32
C SER A 167 0.50 24.24 -9.37
N ASP A 168 1.65 24.67 -8.86
CA ASP A 168 2.83 23.86 -8.57
C ASP A 168 2.61 22.83 -7.44
N LYS A 169 1.48 22.93 -6.73
CA LYS A 169 1.07 22.03 -5.64
C LYS A 169 0.06 20.97 -6.08
N LEU A 170 -0.23 20.89 -7.37
CA LEU A 170 -1.05 19.86 -7.97
C LEU A 170 -0.15 18.66 -8.33
N ILE A 171 -0.46 17.49 -7.78
CA ILE A 171 0.24 16.24 -8.08
C ILE A 171 -0.78 15.29 -8.69
N THR A 172 -0.48 14.74 -9.87
CA THR A 172 -1.35 13.75 -10.50
C THR A 172 -0.97 12.33 -10.09
N LEU A 173 -1.99 11.49 -9.91
CA LEU A 173 -1.88 10.05 -9.66
C LEU A 173 -2.05 9.21 -10.93
N GLY A 174 -2.21 9.84 -12.10
CA GLY A 174 -2.61 9.19 -13.35
C GLY A 174 -4.12 9.18 -13.57
N GLY A 175 -4.58 8.43 -14.57
CA GLY A 175 -6.01 8.36 -14.91
C GLY A 175 -6.82 7.58 -13.86
N LYS A 176 -8.10 7.94 -13.64
CA LYS A 176 -9.00 7.33 -12.64
C LYS A 176 -9.10 5.80 -12.71
N ARG A 177 -8.84 5.22 -13.89
CA ARG A 177 -8.92 3.78 -14.16
C ARG A 177 -7.56 3.09 -14.28
N GLU A 178 -6.46 3.81 -14.06
CA GLU A 178 -5.09 3.28 -14.13
C GLU A 178 -4.63 2.80 -12.74
N TYR A 179 -5.36 1.87 -12.13
CA TYR A 179 -5.10 1.43 -10.74
C TYR A 179 -3.68 0.93 -10.51
N ASP A 180 -3.11 0.19 -11.47
CA ASP A 180 -1.75 -0.34 -11.38
C ASP A 180 -0.69 0.78 -11.30
N LYS A 181 -0.91 1.88 -12.02
CA LYS A 181 -0.01 3.04 -12.01
C LYS A 181 -0.15 3.84 -10.72
N GLN A 182 -1.40 4.01 -10.25
CA GLN A 182 -1.69 4.67 -8.97
C GLN A 182 -1.08 3.92 -7.78
N ALA A 183 -0.86 2.60 -7.90
CA ALA A 183 -0.30 1.77 -6.86
C ALA A 183 1.24 1.83 -6.78
N GLN A 184 1.93 2.27 -7.85
CA GLN A 184 3.39 2.23 -7.99
C GLN A 184 4.14 3.39 -7.30
N ASP A 185 3.48 4.55 -7.14
CA ASP A 185 4.03 5.83 -6.66
C ASP A 185 3.53 6.24 -5.27
#